data_AF-A0A4Q4XBP7-F1
#
_entry.id   AF-A0A4Q4XBP7-F1
#
_cell.length_a   1.000
_cell.length_b   1.000
_cell.length_c   1.000
_cell.angle_alpha   90.00
_cell.angle_beta   90.00
_cell.angle_gamma   90.00
#
_symmetry.space_group_name_H-M   'P 1'
#
loop_
_entity.id
_entity.type
_entity.pdbx_description
1 polymer ?
#
loop_
_entity_poly.entity_id
_entity_poly.type
_entity_poly.pdbx_seq_one_letter_code
_entity_poly.pdbx_strand_id
1 'polypeptide(L)'
;MKTFHCNRCQQLVFFENVLCERCNALLGYLPDVGEISAFEPADEPTETAETGETLETAKAADKRWRSLHPEAQGQRYRQCHNYAVENVCNWMILADSPDTLWRWPSADCSIRS
;
A
#
# COMPACT_ATOMS: atom_id res chain seq x y z
N MET A 1 -16.37 10.57 13.34
CA MET A 1 -15.64 9.38 12.88
C MET A 1 -15.97 9.18 11.42
N LYS A 2 -14.96 9.09 10.54
CA LYS A 2 -15.18 8.73 9.13
C LYS A 2 -15.21 7.21 9.04
N THR A 3 -16.22 6.66 8.40
CA THR A 3 -16.32 5.23 8.11
C THR A 3 -15.70 4.95 6.75
N PHE A 4 -15.02 3.81 6.62
CA PHE A 4 -14.41 3.39 5.36
C PHE A 4 -14.99 2.06 4.90
N HIS A 5 -14.91 1.78 3.60
CA HIS A 5 -15.34 0.51 3.04
C HIS A 5 -14.21 -0.09 2.22
N CYS A 6 -14.01 -1.40 2.34
CA CYS A 6 -13.09 -2.11 1.47
C CYS A 6 -13.60 -2.00 0.03
N ASN A 7 -12.88 -1.30 -0.85
CA ASN A 7 -13.28 -1.11 -2.24
C ASN A 7 -13.23 -2.41 -3.09
N ARG A 8 -12.80 -3.55 -2.51
CA ARG A 8 -12.89 -4.89 -3.14
C ARG A 8 -14.19 -5.63 -2.81
N CYS A 9 -14.64 -5.64 -1.55
CA CYS A 9 -15.79 -6.46 -1.12
C CYS A 9 -16.88 -5.67 -0.37
N GLN A 10 -16.73 -4.36 -0.27
CA GLN A 10 -17.64 -3.40 0.38
C GLN A 10 -17.86 -3.64 1.89
N GLN A 11 -17.00 -4.45 2.53
CA GLN A 11 -17.00 -4.62 3.98
C GLN A 11 -16.67 -3.29 4.68
N LEU A 12 -17.41 -2.97 5.74
CA LEU A 12 -17.08 -1.85 6.63
C LEU A 12 -15.73 -2.10 7.31
N VAL A 13 -14.83 -1.12 7.23
CA VAL A 13 -13.48 -1.18 7.81
C VAL A 13 -13.16 0.14 8.50
N PHE A 14 -12.19 0.10 9.41
CA PHE A 14 -11.67 1.26 10.14
C PHE A 14 -10.25 1.57 9.70
N PHE A 15 -9.77 2.77 10.05
CA PHE A 15 -8.44 3.24 9.68
C PHE A 15 -7.33 2.33 10.21
N GLU A 16 -7.53 1.68 11.34
CA GLU A 16 -6.57 0.79 11.98
C GLU A 16 -6.50 -0.59 11.30
N ASN A 17 -7.49 -0.94 10.48
CA ASN A 17 -7.47 -2.22 9.77
C ASN A 17 -6.40 -2.22 8.68
N VAL A 18 -5.46 -3.17 8.80
CA VAL A 18 -4.42 -3.48 7.81
C VAL A 18 -4.83 -4.60 6.85
N LEU A 19 -5.86 -5.37 7.21
CA LEU A 19 -6.45 -6.44 6.40
C LEU A 19 -7.97 -6.33 6.45
N CYS A 20 -8.62 -6.67 5.34
CA CYS A 20 -10.07 -6.79 5.32
C CYS A 20 -10.50 -8.12 5.94
N GLU A 21 -11.31 -8.09 7.00
CA GLU A 21 -11.78 -9.30 7.70
C GLU A 21 -12.69 -10.21 6.85
N ARG A 22 -13.24 -9.69 5.74
CA ARG A 22 -14.12 -10.44 4.84
C ARG A 22 -13.39 -11.09 3.67
N CYS A 23 -12.51 -10.34 3.00
CA CYS A 23 -11.84 -10.82 1.77
C CYS A 23 -10.34 -11.01 1.92
N ASN A 24 -9.80 -10.72 3.10
CA ASN A 24 -8.38 -10.82 3.44
C ASN A 24 -7.43 -9.99 2.55
N ALA A 25 -7.96 -9.02 1.81
CA ALA A 25 -7.13 -8.10 1.03
C ALA A 25 -6.32 -7.18 1.97
N LEU A 26 -5.08 -6.89 1.58
CA LEU A 26 -4.27 -5.86 2.23
C LEU A 26 -4.99 -4.52 2.12
N LEU A 27 -5.10 -3.80 3.24
CA LEU A 27 -5.67 -2.47 3.30
C LEU A 27 -4.59 -1.45 3.61
N GLY A 28 -4.72 -0.28 3.00
CA GLY A 28 -3.84 0.85 3.29
C GLY A 28 -4.52 2.17 2.97
N TYR A 29 -4.18 3.18 3.75
CA TYR A 29 -4.70 4.53 3.56
C TYR A 29 -3.93 5.23 2.45
N LEU A 30 -4.67 5.79 1.50
CA LEU A 30 -4.17 6.62 0.41
C LEU A 30 -4.41 8.09 0.78
N PRO A 31 -3.40 8.80 1.30
CA PRO A 31 -3.58 10.18 1.76
C PRO A 31 -3.92 11.18 0.65
N ASP A 32 -3.47 10.96 -0.59
CA ASP A 32 -3.84 11.80 -1.74
C ASP A 32 -5.33 11.68 -2.09
N VAL A 33 -5.93 10.53 -1.78
CA VAL A 33 -7.35 10.20 -2.00
C VAL A 33 -8.18 10.49 -0.74
N GLY A 34 -7.56 10.41 0.44
CA GLY A 34 -8.25 10.51 1.73
C GLY A 34 -9.10 9.28 2.09
N GLU A 35 -8.82 8.12 1.49
CA GLU A 35 -9.61 6.89 1.61
C GLU A 35 -8.72 5.66 1.90
N ILE A 36 -9.35 4.57 2.37
CA ILE A 36 -8.72 3.24 2.44
C ILE A 36 -8.86 2.55 1.10
N SER A 37 -7.76 1.97 0.63
CA SER A 37 -7.74 1.10 -0.54
C SER A 37 -7.37 -0.34 -0.16
N ALA A 38 -7.98 -1.28 -0.84
CA ALA A 38 -7.57 -2.66 -0.94
C ALA A 38 -6.49 -2.81 -2.01
N PHE A 39 -5.50 -3.64 -1.73
CA PHE A 39 -4.32 -3.81 -2.56
C PHE A 39 -4.13 -5.26 -3.00
N GLU A 40 -3.46 -5.41 -4.14
CA GLU A 40 -2.97 -6.68 -4.67
C GLU A 40 -1.45 -6.61 -4.85
N PRO A 41 -0.72 -7.72 -4.67
CA PRO A 41 0.72 -7.74 -4.95
C PRO A 41 0.96 -7.38 -6.42
N ALA A 42 1.90 -6.46 -6.67
CA ALA A 42 2.23 -6.01 -8.03
C ALA A 42 3.38 -6.83 -8.65
N ASP A 43 4.12 -7.57 -7.83
CA ASP A 43 5.18 -8.47 -8.25
C ASP A 43 4.63 -9.91 -8.21
N GLU A 44 4.43 -10.50 -9.38
CA GLU A 44 4.20 -11.94 -9.51
C GLU A 44 5.46 -12.67 -8.98
N PRO A 45 5.33 -13.79 -8.24
CA PRO A 45 6.48 -14.65 -7.97
C PRO A 45 6.97 -15.19 -9.31
N THR A 46 8.06 -14.63 -9.84
CA THR A 46 8.72 -15.23 -10.99
C THR A 46 9.41 -16.50 -10.48
N GLU A 47 8.71 -17.62 -10.55
CA GLU A 47 9.29 -18.96 -10.39
C GLU A 47 10.29 -19.22 -11.52
N THR A 48 11.50 -18.69 -11.40
CA THR A 48 12.74 -19.25 -11.96
C THR A 48 13.93 -18.45 -11.41
N ALA A 49 14.31 -18.76 -10.17
CA ALA A 49 15.69 -18.57 -9.73
C ALA A 49 16.23 -19.96 -9.42
N GLU A 50 16.78 -20.63 -10.43
CA GLU A 50 17.47 -21.93 -10.33
C GLU A 50 18.86 -21.80 -9.67
N THR A 51 18.99 -20.93 -8.68
CA THR A 51 20.17 -20.86 -7.83
C THR A 51 19.66 -20.87 -6.41
N GLY A 52 19.96 -21.96 -5.71
CA GLY A 52 19.66 -22.16 -4.29
C GLY A 52 20.42 -21.18 -3.42
N GLU A 53 20.06 -19.91 -3.48
CA GLU A 53 20.34 -18.92 -2.46
C GLU A 53 19.12 -18.86 -1.54
N THR A 54 19.38 -19.14 -0.27
CA THR A 54 18.39 -19.25 0.80
C THR A 54 17.41 -18.08 0.79
N LEU A 55 16.14 -18.45 0.71
CA LEU A 55 14.93 -17.64 0.70
C LEU A 55 14.70 -16.91 2.04
N GLU A 56 15.67 -16.16 2.56
CA GLU A 56 15.51 -15.41 3.82
C GLU A 56 15.96 -13.95 3.73
N THR A 57 16.42 -13.49 2.56
CA THR A 57 16.86 -12.10 2.37
C THR A 57 16.50 -11.52 1.01
N ALA A 58 15.36 -11.94 0.43
CA ALA A 58 14.63 -11.11 -0.52
C ALA A 58 14.10 -9.88 0.24
N LYS A 59 15.02 -8.93 0.40
CA LYS A 59 14.95 -7.61 1.00
C LYS A 59 13.49 -7.11 1.08
N ALA A 60 12.98 -6.92 2.30
CA ALA A 60 11.66 -6.32 2.56
C ALA A 60 11.46 -4.90 1.95
N ALA A 61 12.45 -4.38 1.22
CA ALA A 61 12.50 -3.02 0.71
C ALA A 61 11.65 -2.78 -0.56
N ASP A 62 11.31 -3.81 -1.34
CA ASP A 62 10.75 -3.59 -2.68
C ASP A 62 9.42 -4.30 -2.95
N LYS A 63 8.68 -4.75 -1.92
CA LYS A 63 7.32 -5.28 -2.14
C LYS A 63 6.40 -4.17 -2.64
N ARG A 64 5.99 -4.23 -3.91
CA ARG A 64 5.05 -3.29 -4.51
C ARG A 64 3.63 -3.83 -4.50
N TRP A 65 2.68 -2.91 -4.34
CA TRP A 65 1.27 -3.20 -4.24
C TRP A 65 0.49 -2.34 -5.23
N ARG A 66 -0.40 -2.95 -6.01
CA ARG A 66 -1.32 -2.22 -6.88
C ARG A 66 -2.57 -1.87 -6.09
N SER A 67 -2.93 -0.57 -6.08
CA SER A 67 -4.19 -0.13 -5.48
C SER A 67 -5.37 -0.53 -6.38
N LEU A 68 -6.44 -1.01 -5.75
CA LEU A 68 -7.73 -1.26 -6.42
C LEU A 68 -8.65 -0.03 -6.41
N HIS A 69 -8.24 1.09 -5.80
CA HIS A 69 -9.09 2.27 -5.71
C HIS A 69 -9.19 2.96 -7.08
N PRO A 70 -10.39 3.32 -7.56
CA PRO A 70 -10.53 3.95 -8.88
C PRO A 70 -9.69 5.22 -9.06
N GLU A 71 -9.62 6.06 -8.01
CA GLU A 71 -8.85 7.31 -8.05
C GLU A 71 -7.33 7.11 -7.99
N ALA A 72 -6.86 5.90 -7.61
CA ALA A 72 -5.44 5.58 -7.65
C ALA A 72 -4.95 5.29 -9.07
N GLN A 73 -5.85 5.14 -10.06
CA GLN A 73 -5.51 4.98 -11.50
C GLN A 73 -4.50 3.84 -11.78
N GLY A 74 -4.55 2.76 -10.99
CA GLY A 74 -3.63 1.63 -11.13
C GLY A 74 -2.20 1.90 -10.67
N GLN A 75 -1.96 3.01 -9.97
CA GLN A 75 -0.66 3.31 -9.38
C GLN A 75 -0.20 2.22 -8.42
N ARG A 76 1.12 2.08 -8.34
CA ARG A 76 1.80 1.17 -7.43
C ARG A 76 2.23 1.92 -6.19
N TYR A 77 2.08 1.26 -5.06
CA TYR A 77 2.39 1.77 -3.75
C TYR A 77 3.30 0.79 -3.02
N ARG A 78 3.95 1.29 -1.98
CA ARG A 78 4.62 0.50 -0.97
C ARG A 78 4.20 0.97 0.41
N GLN A 79 4.39 0.10 1.40
CA GLN A 79 4.21 0.48 2.79
C GLN A 79 5.30 1.51 3.17
N CYS A 80 4.93 2.56 3.89
CA CYS A 80 5.93 3.47 4.45
C CYS A 80 6.73 2.76 5.55
N HIS A 81 7.88 3.32 5.94
CA HIS A 81 8.73 2.72 6.97
C HIS A 81 7.99 2.42 8.28
N ASN A 82 7.14 3.34 8.77
CA ASN A 82 6.37 3.12 10.00
C ASN A 82 5.34 2.00 9.86
N TYR A 83 4.82 1.76 8.67
CA TYR A 83 3.92 0.63 8.44
C TYR A 83 4.74 -0.66 8.33
N ALA A 84 5.77 -0.67 7.49
CA ALA A 84 6.56 -1.86 7.19
C ALA A 84 7.40 -2.37 8.38
N VAL A 85 7.92 -1.47 9.23
CA VAL A 85 8.85 -1.79 10.32
C VAL A 85 8.17 -1.72 11.69
N GLU A 86 7.46 -0.62 11.96
CA GLU A 86 6.89 -0.35 13.29
C GLU A 86 5.45 -0.89 13.43
N ASN A 87 4.77 -1.16 12.31
CA ASN A 87 3.38 -1.62 12.25
C ASN A 87 2.38 -0.76 13.07
N VAL A 88 2.63 0.55 13.14
CA VAL A 88 1.82 1.51 13.93
C VAL A 88 0.84 2.34 13.08
N CYS A 89 0.94 2.26 11.76
CA CYS A 89 0.05 2.96 10.82
C CYS A 89 -0.16 2.11 9.56
N ASN A 90 -1.20 2.41 8.78
CA ASN A 90 -1.48 1.73 7.51
C ASN A 90 -1.24 2.63 6.28
N TRP A 91 -0.37 3.62 6.40
CA TRP A 91 -0.14 4.61 5.35
C TRP A 91 0.68 4.03 4.19
N MET A 92 0.17 4.24 2.97
CA MET A 92 0.80 3.82 1.74
C MET A 92 1.40 5.03 1.02
N ILE A 93 2.54 4.81 0.38
CA ILE A 93 3.25 5.83 -0.40
C ILE A 93 3.51 5.31 -1.81
N LEU A 94 3.62 6.20 -2.79
CA LEU A 94 3.92 5.82 -4.16
C LEU A 94 5.19 4.96 -4.21
N ALA A 95 5.16 3.90 -5.00
CA ALA A 95 6.25 2.94 -5.07
C ALA A 95 7.59 3.61 -5.46
N ASP A 96 7.51 4.61 -6.34
CA ASP A 96 8.67 5.34 -6.86
C ASP A 96 8.98 6.63 -6.07
N SER A 97 8.28 6.88 -4.95
CA SER A 97 8.60 8.03 -4.09
C SER A 97 9.98 7.86 -3.44
N PRO A 98 10.84 8.89 -3.46
CA PRO A 98 12.12 8.87 -2.75
C PRO A 98 11.94 8.92 -1.22
N ASP A 99 10.77 9.31 -0.73
CA ASP A 99 10.49 9.43 0.70
C ASP A 99 10.27 8.04 1.32
N THR A 100 10.93 7.74 2.43
CA THR A 100 10.71 6.47 3.15
C THR A 100 9.58 6.57 4.17
N LEU A 101 9.21 7.79 4.56
CA LEU A 101 8.16 8.13 5.49
C LEU A 101 7.10 8.94 4.77
N TRP A 102 5.84 8.75 5.10
CA TRP A 102 4.84 9.72 4.69
C TRP A 102 5.03 11.00 5.49
N ARG A 103 5.28 12.12 4.80
CA ARG A 103 5.46 13.44 5.40
C ARG A 103 4.32 14.35 4.93
N TRP A 104 3.51 14.79 5.89
CA TRP A 104 2.60 15.92 5.70
C TRP A 104 3.43 17.22 5.75
N PRO A 105 3.43 18.12 4.76
CA PRO A 105 2.86 18.09 3.42
C PRO A 105 3.98 18.18 2.34
N SER A 106 4.38 17.06 1.74
CA SER A 106 5.27 17.07 0.56
C SER A 106 4.55 16.84 -0.77
N ALA A 107 3.22 16.76 -0.77
CA ALA A 107 2.44 16.81 -2.01
C ALA A 107 2.58 18.22 -2.59
N ASP A 108 3.65 18.42 -3.37
CA ASP A 108 3.83 19.60 -4.19
C ASP A 108 2.59 19.72 -5.09
N CYS A 109 1.73 20.68 -4.74
CA CYS A 109 0.51 21.02 -5.46
C CYS A 109 0.87 21.80 -6.73
N SER A 110 1.65 21.18 -7.62
CA SER A 110 2.20 21.83 -8.82
C SER A 110 1.96 21.03 -10.10
N ILE A 111 0.80 20.37 -10.25
CA ILE A 111 0.25 20.00 -11.57
C ILE A 111 -1.26 20.24 -11.59
N ARG A 112 -1.65 21.52 -11.53
CA ARG A 112 -2.85 22.05 -12.21
C ARG A 112 -2.54 23.50 -12.62
N SER A 113 -1.99 23.65 -13.82
CA SER A 113 -1.97 24.89 -14.59
C SER A 113 -2.36 24.55 -16.02
#